data_AF-A0A974WNT8-F1
#
_entry.id   AF-A0A974WNT8-F1
#
_cell.length_a   1.000
_cell.length_b   1.000
_cell.length_c   1.000
_cell.angle_alpha   90.00
_cell.angle_beta   90.00
_cell.angle_gamma   90.00
#
_symmetry.space_group_name_H-M   'P 1'
#
loop_
_entity.id
_entity.type
_entity.pdbx_description
1 polymer ?
#
loop_
_entity_poly.entity_id
_entity_poly.type
_entity_poly.pdbx_seq_one_letter_code
_entity_poly.pdbx_strand_id
1 'polypeptide(L)'
;MTGGAPQGTDGAEGSALEAFADQMRVLQRECPWKREQTHASLIPYVREEAEEVVEAIESGDPAALCDELGDLLLQVVIHAVMAEEAGEFTLDDVARGVIAKMERRNPHVFGDAVATDTAEVMRLYNAAKAAERAEKAE
;
A
#
# COMPACT_ATOMS: atom_id res chain seq x y z
N MET A 1 22.53 13.65 -42.36
CA MET A 1 22.50 13.04 -41.01
C MET A 1 21.37 13.69 -40.25
N THR A 2 20.15 13.19 -40.44
CA THR A 2 18.93 13.70 -39.81
C THR A 2 18.76 13.03 -38.46
N GLY A 3 18.83 13.80 -37.38
CA GLY A 3 18.57 13.33 -36.03
C GLY A 3 17.11 12.91 -35.88
N GLY A 4 16.88 11.63 -35.59
CA GLY A 4 15.61 11.16 -35.06
C GLY A 4 15.61 11.37 -33.55
N ALA A 5 14.67 12.17 -33.06
CA ALA A 5 14.30 12.13 -31.65
C ALA A 5 13.81 10.70 -31.29
N PRO A 6 14.09 10.20 -30.09
CA PRO A 6 13.39 9.01 -29.62
C PRO A 6 11.90 9.35 -29.55
N GLN A 7 11.14 8.67 -30.39
CA GLN A 7 9.69 8.69 -30.37
C GLN A 7 9.25 8.10 -29.03
N GLY A 8 8.48 8.87 -28.26
CA GLY A 8 7.79 8.35 -27.08
C GLY A 8 6.91 7.18 -27.52
N THR A 9 7.21 6.00 -27.01
CA THR A 9 6.40 4.81 -27.18
C THR A 9 5.16 4.92 -26.29
N ASP A 10 4.00 4.78 -26.95
CA ASP A 10 2.78 4.05 -26.57
C ASP A 10 2.20 4.25 -25.16
N GLY A 11 0.91 4.51 -24.98
CA GLY A 11 -0.15 3.59 -25.40
C GLY A 11 -0.43 2.56 -24.29
N ALA A 12 -0.94 3.04 -23.14
CA ALA A 12 -1.52 2.25 -22.05
C ALA A 12 -0.74 0.98 -21.62
N GLU A 13 0.51 1.12 -21.21
CA GLU A 13 1.12 0.13 -20.31
C GLU A 13 0.58 0.40 -18.89
N GLY A 14 0.00 -0.63 -18.26
CA GLY A 14 -0.48 -0.54 -16.89
C GLY A 14 0.63 -0.13 -15.92
N SER A 15 0.25 0.37 -14.74
CA SER A 15 1.26 0.78 -13.75
C SER A 15 2.12 -0.41 -13.31
N ALA A 16 3.35 -0.17 -12.87
CA ALA A 16 4.20 -1.25 -12.33
C ALA A 16 3.53 -2.01 -11.17
N LEU A 17 2.65 -1.34 -10.41
CA LEU A 17 1.87 -1.95 -9.34
C LEU A 17 0.80 -2.92 -9.87
N GLU A 18 0.14 -2.58 -10.97
CA GLU A 18 -0.82 -3.47 -11.65
C GLU A 18 -0.10 -4.70 -12.20
N ALA A 19 1.04 -4.49 -12.88
CA ALA A 19 1.87 -5.58 -13.37
C ALA A 19 2.34 -6.50 -12.23
N PHE A 20 2.69 -5.93 -11.07
CA PHE A 20 3.07 -6.70 -9.90
C PHE A 20 1.93 -7.56 -9.36
N ALA A 21 0.73 -6.99 -9.21
CA ALA A 21 -0.45 -7.75 -8.80
C ALA A 21 -0.75 -8.89 -9.78
N ASP A 22 -0.61 -8.65 -11.10
CA ASP A 22 -0.77 -9.68 -12.12
C ASP A 22 0.25 -10.80 -12.00
N GLN A 23 1.53 -10.49 -11.76
CA GLN A 23 2.55 -11.51 -11.49
C GLN A 23 2.20 -12.33 -10.24
N MET A 24 1.70 -11.70 -9.18
CA MET A 24 1.29 -12.42 -7.98
C MET A 24 0.11 -13.37 -8.23
N ARG A 25 -0.88 -12.96 -9.04
CA ARG A 25 -1.99 -13.85 -9.48
C ARG A 25 -1.46 -15.05 -10.28
N VAL A 26 -0.46 -14.85 -11.14
CA VAL A 26 0.21 -15.96 -11.82
C VAL A 26 0.89 -16.88 -10.81
N LEU A 27 1.63 -16.33 -9.84
CA LEU A 27 2.29 -17.14 -8.80
C LEU A 27 1.29 -17.92 -7.95
N GLN A 28 0.17 -17.33 -7.53
CA GLN A 28 -0.88 -18.04 -6.79
C GLN A 28 -1.44 -19.24 -7.57
N ARG A 29 -1.62 -19.09 -8.88
CA ARG A 29 -2.11 -20.15 -9.74
C ARG A 29 -1.06 -21.22 -10.01
N GLU A 30 0.18 -20.85 -10.30
CA GLU A 30 1.20 -21.76 -10.84
C GLU A 30 2.18 -22.30 -9.77
N CYS A 31 2.38 -21.61 -8.64
CA CYS A 31 3.32 -22.00 -7.59
C CYS A 31 2.60 -22.76 -6.45
N PRO A 32 2.94 -24.05 -6.20
CA PRO A 32 2.33 -24.83 -5.13
C PRO A 32 2.49 -24.20 -3.74
N TRP A 33 3.68 -23.67 -3.44
CA TRP A 33 3.94 -23.03 -2.15
C TRP A 33 3.05 -21.79 -1.96
N LYS A 34 2.87 -20.96 -3.00
CA LYS A 34 2.00 -19.76 -2.89
C LYS A 34 0.56 -20.19 -2.61
N ARG A 35 0.05 -21.18 -3.36
CA ARG A 35 -1.30 -21.73 -3.20
C ARG A 35 -1.59 -22.31 -1.81
N GLU A 36 -0.57 -22.83 -1.13
CA GLU A 36 -0.72 -23.40 0.22
C GLU A 36 -0.77 -22.34 1.34
N GLN A 37 -0.50 -21.06 1.03
CA GLN A 37 -0.48 -20.01 2.04
C GLN A 37 -1.88 -19.63 2.53
N THR A 38 -1.92 -19.18 3.79
CA THR A 38 -3.08 -18.56 4.43
C THR A 38 -2.65 -17.21 5.00
N HIS A 39 -3.60 -16.32 5.29
CA HIS A 39 -3.27 -15.06 5.97
C HIS A 39 -2.48 -15.30 7.27
N ALA A 40 -2.79 -16.38 7.99
CA ALA A 40 -2.12 -16.75 9.23
C ALA A 40 -0.69 -17.28 9.02
N SER A 41 -0.44 -18.07 7.96
CA SER A 41 0.90 -18.60 7.68
C SER A 41 1.87 -17.52 7.23
N LEU A 42 1.37 -16.39 6.73
CA LEU A 42 2.18 -15.27 6.27
C LEU A 42 2.58 -14.26 7.35
N ILE A 43 2.02 -14.38 8.57
CA ILE A 43 2.31 -13.47 9.70
C ILE A 43 3.82 -13.31 9.98
N PRO A 44 4.65 -14.38 9.98
CA PRO A 44 6.09 -14.23 10.23
C PRO A 44 6.76 -13.31 9.21
N TYR A 45 6.43 -13.46 7.92
CA TYR A 45 7.01 -12.63 6.86
C TYR A 45 6.61 -11.18 6.99
N VAL A 46 5.32 -10.87 7.24
CA VAL A 46 4.87 -9.49 7.49
C VAL A 46 5.67 -8.82 8.62
N ARG A 47 6.04 -9.57 9.66
CA ARG A 47 6.83 -9.05 10.78
C ARG A 47 8.29 -8.84 10.39
N GLU A 48 8.87 -9.81 9.68
CA GLU A 48 10.24 -9.75 9.17
C GLU A 48 10.45 -8.52 8.28
N GLU A 49 9.66 -8.37 7.20
CA GLU A 49 9.80 -7.23 6.28
C GLU A 49 9.58 -5.88 6.98
N ALA A 50 8.69 -5.84 7.99
CA ALA A 50 8.45 -4.61 8.75
C ALA A 50 9.64 -4.22 9.63
N GLU A 51 10.34 -5.19 10.20
CA GLU A 51 11.58 -4.95 10.95
C GLU A 51 12.73 -4.61 10.00
N GLU A 52 12.84 -5.26 8.84
CA GLU A 52 13.87 -4.93 7.84
C GLU A 52 13.71 -3.50 7.29
N VAL A 53 12.47 -3.03 7.07
CA VAL A 53 12.21 -1.61 6.78
C VAL A 53 12.72 -0.70 7.91
N VAL A 54 12.56 -1.08 9.18
CA VAL A 54 13.09 -0.30 10.31
C VAL A 54 14.61 -0.26 10.26
N GLU A 55 15.26 -1.41 10.09
CA GLU A 55 16.72 -1.51 9.97
C GLU A 55 17.26 -0.68 8.81
N ALA A 56 16.59 -0.70 7.65
CA ALA A 56 16.96 0.09 6.50
C ALA A 56 16.84 1.61 6.78
N ILE A 57 15.79 2.05 7.48
CA ILE A 57 15.64 3.45 7.92
C ILE A 57 16.79 3.83 8.87
N GLU A 58 17.11 2.99 9.84
CA GLU A 58 18.18 3.24 10.82
C GLU A 58 19.56 3.29 10.18
N SER A 59 19.79 2.49 9.14
CA SER A 59 21.04 2.49 8.37
C SER A 59 21.25 3.76 7.56
N GLY A 60 20.17 4.44 7.18
CA GLY A 60 20.20 5.62 6.31
C GLY A 60 20.54 5.31 4.85
N ASP A 61 20.49 4.04 4.42
CA ASP A 61 20.72 3.62 3.04
C ASP A 61 19.41 3.70 2.23
N PRO A 62 19.29 4.62 1.26
CA PRO A 62 18.08 4.75 0.45
C PRO A 62 17.83 3.57 -0.48
N ALA A 63 18.87 2.84 -0.89
CA ALA A 63 18.73 1.67 -1.76
C ALA A 63 18.14 0.51 -0.97
N ALA A 64 18.67 0.24 0.22
CA ALA A 64 18.11 -0.75 1.14
C ALA A 64 16.65 -0.40 1.46
N LEU A 65 16.36 0.86 1.82
CA LEU A 65 14.99 1.28 2.13
C LEU A 65 14.01 1.05 0.96
N CYS A 66 14.46 1.26 -0.28
CA CYS A 66 13.62 1.01 -1.45
C CYS A 66 13.32 -0.48 -1.65
N ASP A 67 14.29 -1.35 -1.35
CA ASP A 67 14.16 -2.81 -1.46
C ASP A 67 13.18 -3.33 -0.42
N GLU A 68 13.40 -3.00 0.86
CA GLU A 68 12.56 -3.48 1.96
C GLU A 68 11.13 -2.93 1.90
N LEU A 69 10.93 -1.71 1.39
CA LEU A 69 9.58 -1.20 1.11
C LEU A 69 8.88 -2.00 0.00
N GLY A 70 9.65 -2.53 -0.96
CA GLY A 70 9.16 -3.43 -2.00
C GLY A 70 8.72 -4.78 -1.42
N ASP A 71 9.49 -5.35 -0.51
CA ASP A 71 9.17 -6.63 0.13
C ASP A 71 8.00 -6.50 1.13
N LEU A 72 7.91 -5.39 1.87
CA LEU A 72 6.71 -5.10 2.65
C LEU A 72 5.47 -4.91 1.76
N LEU A 73 5.62 -4.27 0.59
CA LEU A 73 4.54 -4.15 -0.40
C LEU A 73 4.15 -5.52 -0.98
N LEU A 74 5.09 -6.44 -1.18
CA LEU A 74 4.84 -7.82 -1.58
C LEU A 74 3.88 -8.51 -0.61
N GLN A 75 4.08 -8.32 0.71
CA GLN A 75 3.17 -8.87 1.71
C GLN A 75 1.75 -8.27 1.63
N VAL A 76 1.61 -7.00 1.29
CA VAL A 76 0.28 -6.38 1.07
C VAL A 76 -0.39 -6.99 -0.17
N VAL A 77 0.34 -7.13 -1.27
CA VAL A 77 -0.20 -7.62 -2.55
C VAL A 77 -0.58 -9.10 -2.45
N ILE A 78 0.22 -9.96 -1.81
CA ILE A 78 -0.13 -11.38 -1.65
C ILE A 78 -1.43 -11.55 -0.87
N HIS A 79 -1.61 -10.80 0.23
CA HIS A 79 -2.86 -10.84 0.99
C HIS A 79 -4.06 -10.33 0.19
N ALA A 80 -3.88 -9.27 -0.60
CA ALA A 80 -4.95 -8.72 -1.42
C ALA A 80 -5.36 -9.70 -2.55
N VAL A 81 -4.41 -10.37 -3.19
CA VAL A 81 -4.72 -11.39 -4.21
C VAL A 81 -5.43 -12.61 -3.61
N MET A 82 -4.99 -13.08 -2.44
CA MET A 82 -5.67 -14.17 -1.73
C MET A 82 -7.11 -13.81 -1.36
N ALA A 83 -7.36 -12.59 -0.90
CA ALA A 83 -8.69 -12.10 -0.59
C ALA A 83 -9.56 -11.91 -1.85
N GLU A 84 -8.96 -11.50 -2.97
CA GLU A 84 -9.62 -11.39 -4.26
C GLU A 84 -10.09 -12.76 -4.76
N GLU A 85 -9.23 -13.79 -4.65
CA GLU A 85 -9.58 -15.18 -4.98
C GLU A 85 -10.73 -15.72 -4.12
N ALA A 86 -10.81 -15.28 -2.86
CA ALA A 86 -11.91 -15.61 -1.95
C ALA A 86 -13.18 -14.76 -2.17
N GLY A 87 -13.14 -13.75 -3.04
CA GLY A 87 -14.25 -12.82 -3.28
C GLY A 87 -14.52 -11.85 -2.12
N GLU A 88 -13.52 -11.57 -1.29
CA GLU A 88 -13.65 -10.75 -0.08
C GLU A 88 -13.34 -9.27 -0.33
N PHE A 89 -12.13 -8.96 -0.83
CA PHE A 89 -11.69 -7.61 -1.19
C PHE A 89 -10.53 -7.65 -2.18
N THR A 90 -10.27 -6.53 -2.84
CA THR A 90 -9.19 -6.36 -3.83
C THR A 90 -8.08 -5.43 -3.31
N LEU A 91 -6.92 -5.42 -3.98
CA LEU A 91 -5.86 -4.42 -3.73
C LEU A 91 -6.40 -2.98 -3.89
N ASP A 92 -7.32 -2.83 -4.82
CA ASP A 92 -8.04 -1.61 -5.12
C ASP A 92 -8.93 -1.15 -3.95
N ASP A 93 -9.58 -2.08 -3.25
CA ASP A 93 -10.35 -1.79 -2.02
C ASP A 93 -9.43 -1.38 -0.86
N VAL A 94 -8.25 -2.00 -0.75
CA VAL A 94 -7.22 -1.60 0.23
C VAL A 94 -6.80 -0.15 -0.02
N ALA A 95 -6.49 0.21 -1.27
CA ALA A 95 -6.11 1.56 -1.65
C ALA A 95 -7.26 2.56 -1.42
N ARG A 96 -8.48 2.25 -1.86
CA ARG A 96 -9.67 3.10 -1.59
C ARG A 96 -9.89 3.32 -0.09
N GLY A 97 -9.71 2.28 0.72
CA GLY A 97 -9.83 2.35 2.16
C GLY A 97 -8.80 3.28 2.81
N VAL A 98 -7.55 3.29 2.32
CA VAL A 98 -6.52 4.21 2.82
C VAL A 98 -6.74 5.64 2.33
N ILE A 99 -7.13 5.84 1.06
CA ILE A 99 -7.43 7.16 0.48
C ILE A 99 -8.54 7.85 1.28
N ALA A 100 -9.68 7.18 1.43
CA ALA A 100 -10.81 7.75 2.17
C ALA A 100 -10.44 8.07 3.63
N LYS A 101 -9.58 7.26 4.25
CA LYS A 101 -9.05 7.52 5.61
C LYS A 101 -8.11 8.72 5.64
N MET A 102 -7.25 8.88 4.63
CA MET A 102 -6.34 10.03 4.51
C MET A 102 -7.13 11.33 4.33
N GLU A 103 -8.15 11.34 3.47
CA GLU A 103 -9.01 12.51 3.26
C GLU A 103 -9.73 12.90 4.55
N ARG A 104 -10.41 11.94 5.21
CA ARG A 104 -11.14 12.19 6.48
C ARG A 104 -10.25 12.70 7.60
N ARG A 105 -9.02 12.18 7.73
CA ARG A 105 -8.09 12.53 8.82
C ARG A 105 -7.31 13.82 8.57
N ASN A 106 -7.34 14.34 7.34
CA ASN A 106 -6.67 15.57 6.97
C ASN A 106 -7.66 16.58 6.37
N PRO A 107 -8.72 16.99 7.11
CA PRO A 107 -9.72 17.92 6.61
C PRO A 107 -9.17 19.33 6.36
N HIS A 108 -7.97 19.63 6.87
CA HIS A 108 -7.25 20.88 6.63
C HIS A 108 -6.46 20.88 5.31
N VAL A 109 -6.33 19.71 4.67
CA VAL A 109 -5.71 19.55 3.34
C VAL A 109 -6.77 19.26 2.27
N PHE A 110 -7.71 18.37 2.57
CA PHE A 110 -8.70 17.85 1.60
C PHE A 110 -10.12 18.37 1.82
N GLY A 111 -10.34 19.27 2.78
CA GLY A 111 -11.63 19.87 3.08
C GLY A 111 -11.51 21.35 3.44
N ASP A 112 -12.50 21.86 4.17
CA ASP A 112 -12.60 23.30 4.47
C ASP A 112 -12.02 23.69 5.84
N ALA A 113 -11.48 22.74 6.61
CA ALA A 113 -10.90 23.06 7.90
C ALA A 113 -9.60 23.87 7.70
N VAL A 114 -9.27 24.71 8.68
CA VAL A 114 -8.00 25.45 8.69
C VAL A 114 -7.17 24.97 9.88
N ALA A 115 -5.90 24.69 9.61
CA ALA A 115 -4.88 24.46 10.62
C ALA A 115 -3.63 25.24 10.20
N THR A 116 -3.12 26.05 11.12
CA THR A 116 -2.00 26.96 10.89
C THR A 116 -0.71 26.48 11.55
N ASP A 117 -0.81 25.51 12.46
CA ASP A 117 0.33 24.88 13.12
C ASP A 117 0.09 23.38 13.37
N THR A 118 1.16 22.70 13.79
CA THR A 118 1.14 21.26 14.08
C THR A 118 0.17 20.90 15.20
N ALA A 119 -0.03 21.77 16.19
CA ALA A 119 -0.94 21.48 17.30
C ALA A 119 -2.39 21.44 16.83
N GLU A 120 -2.78 22.36 15.95
CA GLU A 120 -4.09 22.39 15.30
C GLU A 120 -4.29 21.17 14.38
N VAL A 121 -3.29 20.81 13.59
CA VAL A 121 -3.29 19.58 12.76
C VAL A 121 -3.55 18.35 13.62
N MET A 122 -2.79 18.19 14.70
CA MET A 122 -2.93 17.03 15.60
C MET A 122 -4.28 17.00 16.31
N ARG A 123 -4.85 18.17 16.66
CA ARG A 123 -6.20 18.26 17.24
C ARG A 123 -7.26 17.76 16.25
N LEU A 124 -7.21 18.21 15.00
CA LEU A 124 -8.15 17.78 13.96
C LEU A 124 -7.99 16.28 13.65
N TYR A 125 -6.76 15.80 13.50
CA TYR A 125 -6.46 14.39 13.24
C TYR A 125 -6.98 13.46 14.35
N ASN A 126 -6.75 13.82 15.62
CA ASN A 126 -7.23 13.04 16.76
C ASN A 126 -8.76 13.06 16.89
N ALA A 127 -9.41 14.19 16.61
CA ALA A 127 -10.88 14.27 16.57
C ALA A 127 -11.46 13.35 15.49
N ALA A 128 -10.90 13.35 14.28
CA ALA A 128 -11.30 12.45 13.21
C ALA A 128 -11.12 10.97 13.60
N LYS A 129 -9.99 10.61 14.23
CA LYS A 129 -9.76 9.26 14.74
C LYS A 129 -10.75 8.84 15.83
N ALA A 130 -11.19 9.77 16.68
CA ALA A 130 -12.17 9.48 17.72
C ALA A 130 -13.55 9.19 17.12
N ALA A 131 -13.98 9.96 16.11
CA ALA A 131 -15.22 9.71 15.38
C ALA A 131 -15.23 8.33 14.69
N GLU A 132 -14.14 7.97 13.99
CA GLU A 132 -14.02 6.66 13.33
C GLU A 132 -14.10 5.48 14.32
N ARG A 133 -13.66 5.67 15.57
CA ARG A 133 -13.75 4.63 16.61
C ARG A 133 -15.17 4.48 17.12
N ALA A 134 -15.92 5.58 17.21
CA ALA A 134 -17.32 5.56 17.63
C ALA A 134 -18.19 4.83 16.60
N GLU A 135 -18.00 5.11 15.31
CA GLU A 135 -18.74 4.45 14.21
C GLU A 135 -18.49 2.94 14.12
N LYS A 136 -17.31 2.46 14.52
CA LYS A 136 -16.98 1.01 14.52
C LYS A 136 -17.48 0.25 15.76
N ALA A 137 -17.89 0.96 16.80
CA ALA A 137 -18.37 0.37 18.04
C ALA A 137 -19.90 0.18 18.05
N GLU A 138 -20.58 0.70 17.02
CA GLU A 138 -22.00 0.54 16.73
C GLU A 138 -22.22 -0.62 15.74
#